data_AF-A0A2V6CK60-F1
#
_entry.id   AF-A0A2V6CK60-F1
#
_cell.length_a   1.000
_cell.length_b   1.000
_cell.length_c   1.000
_cell.angle_alpha   90.00
_cell.angle_beta   90.00
_cell.angle_gamma   90.00
#
_symmetry.space_group_name_H-M   'P 1'
#
loop_
_entity.id
_entity.type
_entity.pdbx_description
1 polymer ?
#
loop_
_entity_poly.entity_id
_entity_poly.type
_entity_poly.pdbx_seq_one_letter_code
_entity_poly.pdbx_strand_id
1 'polypeptide(L)' 'MYRDELVLRALLWRYTFPRDKIVQIVPYQVLLSPGIKIEHTVVDYPKFVVFWTFDLSDLLEALHQNAFPIATAQA' A
#
# COMPACT_ATOMS: atom_id res chain seq x y z
N MET A 1 16.20 -2.48 -12.10
CA MET A 1 16.25 -1.43 -11.06
C MET A 1 14.85 -1.30 -10.49
N TYR A 2 14.66 -1.61 -9.21
CA TYR A 2 13.36 -1.51 -8.56
C TYR A 2 13.06 -0.04 -8.26
N ARG A 3 11.78 0.35 -8.24
CA ARG A 3 11.40 1.64 -7.65
C ARG A 3 11.53 1.53 -6.13
N ASP A 4 12.36 2.38 -5.54
CA ASP A 4 12.61 2.40 -4.09
C ASP A 4 11.50 3.08 -3.29
N GLU A 5 10.48 3.63 -3.96
CA GLU A 5 9.35 4.31 -3.34
C GLU A 5 8.01 3.84 -3.91
N LEU A 6 7.01 3.75 -3.04
CA LEU A 6 5.62 3.57 -3.38
C LEU A 6 4.93 4.94 -3.37
N VAL A 7 4.51 5.41 -4.54
CA VAL A 7 3.78 6.67 -4.68
C VAL A 7 2.31 6.37 -4.89
N LEU A 8 1.47 6.83 -3.97
CA LEU A 8 0.02 6.70 -4.06
C LEU A 8 -0.62 8.06 -4.24
N ARG A 9 -1.47 8.18 -5.24
CA ARG A 9 -2.24 9.40 -5.52
C ARG A 9 -3.70 9.13 -5.22
N ALA A 10 -4.21 9.79 -4.19
CA ALA A 10 -5.63 10.00 -4.00
C ALA A 10 -6.05 11.30 -4.71
N LEU A 11 -7.35 11.48 -4.95
CA LEU A 11 -7.95 12.61 -5.69
C LEU A 11 -7.38 14.00 -5.33
N LEU A 12 -6.95 14.22 -4.08
CA LEU A 12 -6.36 15.48 -3.64
C LEU A 12 -4.98 15.34 -3.00
N TRP A 13 -4.51 14.12 -2.71
CA TRP A 13 -3.32 13.89 -1.89
C TRP A 13 -2.35 12.92 -2.54
N ARG A 14 -1.06 13.21 -2.39
CA ARG A 14 0.03 12.35 -2.82
C ARG A 14 0.79 11.88 -1.61
N TYR A 15 0.78 10.57 -1.38
CA TYR A 15 1.63 9.91 -0.40
C TYR A 15 2.82 9.27 -1.09
N THR A 16 4.00 9.44 -0.51
CA THR A 16 5.24 8.84 -1.00
C THR A 16 5.86 8.05 0.15
N PHE A 17 5.91 6.74 0.00
CA PHE A 17 6.45 5.84 1.02
C PHE A 17 7.77 5.26 0.52
N PRO A 18 8.91 5.61 1.15
CA PRO A 18 10.16 4.90 0.94
C PRO A 18 9.98 3.43 1.32
N ARG A 19 10.52 2.50 0.54
CA ARG A 19 10.36 1.05 0.76
C ARG A 19 10.85 0.62 2.13
N ASP A 20 11.97 1.15 2.61
CA ASP A 20 12.55 0.88 3.93
C ASP A 20 11.65 1.36 5.08
N LYS A 21 10.71 2.28 4.80
CA LYS A 21 9.74 2.78 5.75
C LYS A 21 8.43 2.02 5.73
N ILE A 22 8.18 1.18 4.72
CA ILE A 22 6.99 0.33 4.66
C ILE A 22 7.25 -0.89 5.54
N VAL A 23 6.43 -1.05 6.58
CA VAL A 23 6.48 -2.22 7.46
C VAL A 23 5.77 -3.38 6.78
N GLN A 24 4.54 -3.16 6.33
CA GLN A 24 3.74 -4.15 5.63
C GLN A 24 2.61 -3.51 4.85
N ILE A 25 2.21 -4.19 3.78
CA ILE A 25 1.03 -3.87 2.99
C ILE A 25 0.07 -5.05 3.12
N VAL A 26 -1.12 -4.81 3.66
CA VAL A 26 -2.16 -5.84 3.80
C VAL A 26 -3.32 -5.53 2.85
N PRO A 27 -3.91 -6.55 2.20
CA PRO A 27 -5.21 -6.40 1.55
C PRO A 27 -6.24 -5.91 2.58
N TYR A 28 -7.06 -4.93 2.21
CA TYR A 28 -8.05 -4.34 3.08
C TYR A 28 -9.38 -4.24 2.35
N GLN A 29 -10.43 -4.84 2.93
CA GLN A 29 -11.77 -4.82 2.37
C GLN A 29 -12.76 -4.43 3.46
N VAL A 30 -13.50 -3.34 3.25
CA VAL A 30 -14.58 -2.90 4.15
C VAL A 30 -15.83 -2.65 3.33
N LEU A 31 -16.94 -3.25 3.78
CA LEU A 31 -18.27 -3.23 3.12
C LEU A 31 -18.23 -3.72 1.66
N LEU A 32 -17.82 -2.85 0.75
CA LEU A 32 -17.76 -3.09 -0.71
C LEU A 32 -16.55 -2.42 -1.38
N SER A 33 -15.69 -1.72 -0.64
CA SER A 33 -14.53 -1.04 -1.21
C SER A 33 -13.29 -1.90 -0.98
N PRO A 34 -12.66 -2.44 -2.04
CA PRO A 34 -11.37 -3.07 -1.93
C PRO A 34 -10.26 -2.02 -1.86
N GLY A 35 -9.14 -2.39 -1.26
CA GLY A 35 -8.00 -1.52 -1.09
C GLY A 35 -6.84 -2.23 -0.42
N ILE A 36 -5.83 -1.43 -0.08
CA ILE A 36 -4.70 -1.86 0.73
C ILE A 36 -4.58 -0.97 1.95
N LYS A 37 -4.17 -1.55 3.08
CA LYS A 37 -3.71 -0.80 4.24
C LYS A 37 -2.20 -0.90 4.27
N ILE A 38 -1.55 0.24 4.43
CA ILE A 38 -0.10 0.40 4.44
C ILE A 38 0.30 0.82 5.84
N GLU A 39 1.07 -0.04 6.48
CA GLU A 39 1.72 0.27 7.75
C GLU A 39 3.14 0.74 7.47
N HIS A 40 3.54 1.83 8.11
CA HIS A 40 4.81 2.46 7.84
C HIS A 40 5.37 3.16 9.08
N THR A 41 6.65 3.54 9.00
CA THR A 41 7.39 4.27 10.04
C THR A 41 7.66 5.73 9.69
N VAL A 42 7.04 6.26 8.62
CA VAL A 42 7.11 7.68 8.27
C VAL A 42 6.47 8.53 9.38
N VAL A 43 7.24 9.45 9.97
CA VAL A 43 6.87 10.21 11.17
C VAL A 43 5.77 11.23 10.91
N ASP A 44 5.77 11.86 9.73
CA ASP A 44 4.82 12.93 9.37
C ASP A 44 3.46 12.40 8.90
N TYR A 45 3.30 11.08 8.80
CA TYR A 45 2.11 10.42 8.27
C TYR A 45 1.29 9.79 9.41
N PRO A 46 -0.03 9.58 9.22
CA PRO A 46 -0.84 8.83 10.18
C PRO A 46 -0.28 7.41 10.37
N LYS A 47 -0.60 6.74 11.48
CA LYS A 47 -0.04 5.41 11.81
C LYS A 47 -0.17 4.36 10.69
N PHE A 48 -1.20 4.49 9.87
CA PHE A 48 -1.39 3.71 8.66
C PHE A 48 -2.17 4.53 7.64
N VAL A 49 -2.01 4.18 6.37
CA VAL A 49 -2.77 4.77 5.26
C VAL A 49 -3.56 3.68 4.56
N VAL A 50 -4.84 3.92 4.31
CA VAL A 50 -5.68 3.05 3.49
C VAL A 50 -5.81 3.66 2.11
N PHE A 51 -5.47 2.87 1.09
CA PHE A 51 -5.62 3.24 -0.31
C PHE A 51 -6.69 2.36 -0.95
N TRP A 52 -7.83 2.98 -1.27
CA TRP A 52 -8.95 2.33 -1.93
C TRP A 52 -8.68 2.23 -3.43
N THR A 53 -8.90 1.04 -4.00
CA THR A 53 -8.78 0.80 -5.43
C THR A 53 -9.72 -0.32 -5.85
N PHE A 54 -10.35 -0.18 -7.02
CA PHE A 54 -11.12 -1.27 -7.62
C PHE A 54 -10.20 -2.31 -8.28
N ASP A 55 -9.00 -1.91 -8.69
CA ASP A 55 -8.00 -2.76 -9.35
C ASP A 55 -7.05 -3.39 -8.32
N LEU A 56 -7.60 -3.95 -7.23
CA LEU A 56 -6.81 -4.46 -6.11
C LEU A 56 -5.88 -5.60 -6.55
N SER A 57 -6.36 -6.50 -7.40
CA SER A 57 -5.57 -7.63 -7.91
C SER A 57 -4.34 -7.16 -8.68
N ASP A 58 -4.52 -6.24 -9.63
CA ASP A 58 -3.42 -5.68 -10.42
C ASP A 58 -2.44 -4.89 -9.53
N LEU A 59 -2.95 -4.17 -8.52
CA LEU A 59 -2.11 -3.47 -7.56
C LEU A 59 -1.25 -4.44 -6.73
N LEU A 60 -1.83 -5.52 -6.22
CA LEU A 60 -1.09 -6.51 -5.43
C LEU A 60 -0.04 -7.23 -6.29
N GLU A 61 -0.37 -7.55 -7.54
CA GLU A 61 0.60 -8.11 -8.48
C GLU A 61 1.75 -7.14 -8.73
N ALA A 62 1.45 -5.86 -9.01
CA ALA A 62 2.47 -4.84 -9.22
C ALA A 62 3.37 -4.65 -7.98
N LEU A 63 2.79 -4.66 -6.78
CA LEU A 63 3.54 -4.59 -5.53
C LEU A 63 4.46 -5.81 -5.35
N HIS A 64 3.99 -7.00 -5.70
CA HIS A 64 4.74 -8.25 -5.58
C HIS A 64 5.90 -8.29 -6.59
N GLN A 65 5.65 -7.92 -7.85
CA GLN A 65 6.67 -7.81 -8.90
C GLN A 65 7.76 -6.79 -8.55
N ASN A 66 7.39 -5.76 -7.77
CA ASN A 66 8.32 -4.77 -7.28
C ASN A 66 8.88 -5.11 -5.89
N ALA A 67 8.72 -6.32 -5.36
CA ALA A 67 9.28 -6.77 -4.08
C ALA A 67 8.88 -5.94 -2.84
N PHE A 68 7.67 -5.34 -2.85
CA PHE A 68 7.14 -4.68 -1.65
C PHE A 68 6.66 -5.73 -0.62
N PRO A 69 6.73 -5.44 0.68
CA PRO A 69 6.36 -6.39 1.74
C PRO A 69 4.84 -6.53 1.84
N ILE A 70 4.26 -7.41 1.03
CA ILE A 70 2.84 -7.74 1.09
C ILE A 70 2.64 -8.87 2.10
N ALA A 71 1.80 -8.63 3.10
CA ALA A 71 1.36 -9.66 4.01
C ALA A 71 0.26 -10.50 3.33
N THR A 72 0.43 -11.83 3.35
CA THR A 72 -0.61 -12.76 2.94
C THR A 72 -1.79 -12.60 3.90
N ALA A 73 -2.98 -12.26 3.41
CA ALA A 73 -4.18 -12.25 4.25
C ALA A 73 -4.31 -13.65 4.89
N GLN A 74 -4.23 -13.73 6.22
CA GLN A 74 -4.56 -14.97 6.92
C GLN A 74 -6.05 -15.23 6.69
N ALA A 75 -6.34 -16.37 6.08
CA ALA A 75 -7.67 -16.89 5.82
C ALA A 75 -8.47 -17.09 7.11
#